data_AF-D4CBT2-F1
#
_entry.id   AF-D4CBT2-F1
#
_cell.length_a   1.000
_cell.length_b   1.000
_cell.length_c   1.000
_cell.angle_alpha   90.00
_cell.angle_beta   90.00
_cell.angle_gamma   90.00
#
_symmetry.space_group_name_H-M   'P 1'
#
loop_
_entity.id
_entity.type
_entity.pdbx_description
1 polymer ?
#
loop_
_entity_poly.entity_id
_entity_poly.type
_entity_poly.pdbx_seq_one_letter_code
_entity_poly.pdbx_strand_id
1 'polypeptide(L)'
;MEYNEYKEALLCAAETLNERMGTEFSEDNLVLRCFQTENQQEVFEQFCKQYFPDRLTDQYKEDGYFDFHASAFVGEGENSVDGILLRTDVERSPATLYHILLHELAHIFCTRNELGGDNFYKRYCMDDTLSSEEDGAINAGYAVWRELIAELIASEKDDNCAFLSLEDKEDILRYYMKELEDGDRKLAVSMLFCEALTSREGEPAPTWGDTKKRFEKYAPFDEPLFIDLLELVVRKLKKNFVEIDRDFILELGSLYLFLVTQSDVKKLQKVLSEEH
;
A
#
# COMPACT_ATOMS: atom_id res chain seq x y z
N MET A 1 26.37 -0.48 -0.49
CA MET A 1 26.10 -1.12 0.80
C MET A 1 26.35 -2.60 0.67
N GLU A 2 26.93 -3.22 1.70
CA GLU A 2 27.14 -4.67 1.78
C GLU A 2 25.85 -5.38 2.23
N TYR A 3 25.70 -6.67 1.94
CA TYR A 3 24.50 -7.45 2.33
C TYR A 3 24.17 -7.35 3.82
N ASN A 4 25.19 -7.35 4.68
CA ASN A 4 25.02 -7.24 6.12
C ASN A 4 24.39 -5.90 6.54
N GLU A 5 24.69 -4.80 5.85
CA GLU A 5 24.11 -3.49 6.16
C GLU A 5 22.60 -3.45 5.84
N TYR A 6 22.16 -4.12 4.78
CA TYR A 6 20.72 -4.25 4.49
C TYR A 6 20.01 -5.12 5.52
N LYS A 7 20.65 -6.20 5.98
CA LYS A 7 20.09 -7.06 7.04
C LYS A 7 19.97 -6.30 8.36
N GLU A 8 20.99 -5.53 8.74
CA GLU A 8 20.94 -4.68 9.94
C GLU A 8 19.84 -3.62 9.84
N ALA A 9 19.68 -2.97 8.68
CA ALA A 9 18.59 -2.02 8.45
C ALA A 9 17.20 -2.67 8.60
N LEU A 10 17.03 -3.91 8.09
CA LEU A 10 15.79 -4.66 8.25
C LEU A 10 15.49 -4.99 9.70
N LEU A 11 16.49 -5.43 10.47
CA LEU A 11 16.29 -5.75 11.88
C LEU A 11 15.98 -4.51 12.72
N CYS A 12 16.56 -3.35 12.37
CA CYS A 12 16.20 -2.07 12.98
C CYS A 12 14.74 -1.69 12.72
N ALA A 13 14.27 -1.84 11.47
CA ALA A 13 12.86 -1.61 11.13
C ALA A 13 11.92 -2.62 11.84
N ALA A 14 12.32 -3.88 11.91
CA ALA A 14 11.60 -4.94 12.61
C ALA A 14 11.48 -4.65 14.12
N GLU A 15 12.56 -4.22 14.77
CA GLU A 15 12.56 -3.82 16.18
C GLU A 15 11.55 -2.68 16.43
N THR A 16 11.52 -1.69 15.54
CA THR A 16 10.58 -0.57 15.63
C THR A 16 9.12 -1.04 15.58
N LEU A 17 8.79 -1.94 14.64
CA LEU A 17 7.44 -2.50 14.56
C LEU A 17 7.11 -3.44 15.74
N ASN A 18 8.07 -4.24 16.20
CA ASN A 18 7.87 -5.09 17.37
C ASN A 18 7.50 -4.25 18.60
N GLU A 19 8.26 -3.18 18.86
CA GLU A 19 8.01 -2.28 19.98
C GLU A 19 6.67 -1.55 19.87
N ARG A 20 6.31 -1.06 18.68
CA ARG A 20 5.15 -0.18 18.50
C ARG A 20 3.85 -0.90 18.14
N MET A 21 3.93 -2.09 17.56
CA MET A 21 2.78 -2.87 17.06
C MET A 21 2.61 -4.23 17.75
N GLY A 22 3.56 -4.65 18.60
CA GLY A 22 3.49 -5.93 19.30
C GLY A 22 3.74 -7.14 18.39
N THR A 23 4.51 -6.95 17.32
CA THR A 23 4.99 -8.04 16.45
C THR A 23 6.20 -8.75 17.06
N GLU A 24 6.58 -9.89 16.48
CA GLU A 24 7.73 -10.70 16.93
C GLU A 24 8.72 -10.96 15.78
N PHE A 25 8.90 -10.01 14.86
CA PHE A 25 9.85 -10.14 13.75
C PHE A 25 11.28 -10.28 14.25
N SER A 26 12.00 -11.29 13.76
CA SER A 26 13.36 -11.62 14.18
C SER A 26 14.11 -12.34 13.07
N GLU A 27 15.40 -12.59 13.26
CA GLU A 27 16.18 -13.38 12.30
C GLU A 27 15.65 -14.81 12.10
N ASP A 28 14.92 -15.35 13.07
CA ASP A 28 14.41 -16.73 13.02
C ASP A 28 13.15 -16.87 12.15
N ASN A 29 12.39 -15.79 11.97
CA ASN A 29 11.12 -15.81 11.24
C ASN A 29 11.04 -14.84 10.04
N LEU A 30 12.13 -14.13 9.74
CA LEU A 30 12.19 -13.16 8.66
C LEU A 30 13.42 -13.37 7.77
N VAL A 31 13.21 -13.54 6.46
CA VAL A 31 14.28 -13.75 5.48
C VAL A 31 14.42 -12.58 4.52
N LEU A 32 15.65 -12.08 4.35
CA LEU A 32 15.99 -11.06 3.35
C LEU A 32 16.74 -11.67 2.17
N ARG A 33 16.32 -11.34 0.96
CA ARG A 33 17.10 -11.52 -0.26
C ARG A 33 17.24 -10.21 -1.01
N CYS A 34 18.41 -10.01 -1.59
CA CYS A 34 18.72 -8.83 -2.38
C CYS A 34 18.93 -9.22 -3.84
N PHE A 35 18.44 -8.40 -4.76
CA PHE A 35 18.65 -8.58 -6.19
C PHE A 35 19.05 -7.26 -6.87
N GLN A 36 19.50 -7.38 -8.11
CA GLN A 36 19.76 -6.31 -9.06
C GLN A 36 19.02 -6.64 -10.37
N THR A 37 18.83 -5.65 -11.24
CA THR A 37 18.10 -5.83 -12.50
C THR A 37 18.65 -7.00 -13.32
N GLU A 38 19.98 -7.21 -13.32
CA GLU A 38 20.62 -8.24 -14.13
C GLU A 38 20.36 -9.68 -13.64
N ASN A 39 20.00 -9.87 -12.37
CA ASN A 39 19.81 -11.19 -11.76
C ASN A 39 18.44 -11.40 -11.11
N GLN A 40 17.50 -10.47 -11.31
CA GLN A 40 16.19 -10.43 -10.66
C GLN A 40 15.41 -11.75 -10.75
N GLN A 41 15.34 -12.36 -11.94
CA GLN A 41 14.61 -13.63 -12.12
C GLN A 41 15.30 -14.80 -11.41
N GLU A 42 16.63 -14.90 -11.49
CA GLU A 42 17.38 -15.98 -10.84
C GLU A 42 17.23 -15.90 -9.32
N VAL A 43 17.40 -14.72 -8.73
CA VAL A 43 17.28 -14.50 -7.29
C VAL A 43 15.84 -14.77 -6.83
N PHE A 44 14.84 -14.26 -7.55
CA PHE A 44 13.43 -14.54 -7.24
C PHE A 44 13.15 -16.04 -7.25
N GLU A 45 13.55 -16.76 -8.29
CA GLU A 45 13.31 -18.19 -8.37
C GLU A 45 13.99 -18.97 -7.23
N GLN A 46 15.24 -18.61 -6.89
CA GLN A 46 15.93 -19.25 -5.77
C GLN A 46 15.24 -18.96 -4.43
N PHE A 47 14.81 -17.72 -4.23
CA PHE A 47 14.09 -17.30 -3.03
C PHE A 47 12.75 -18.04 -2.88
N CYS A 48 11.94 -18.05 -3.94
CA CYS A 48 10.64 -18.70 -3.96
C CYS A 48 10.77 -20.23 -3.88
N LYS A 49 11.72 -20.87 -4.57
CA LYS A 49 11.97 -22.33 -4.43
C LYS A 49 12.30 -22.73 -3.00
N GLN A 50 12.98 -21.85 -2.24
CA GLN A 50 13.39 -22.15 -0.88
C GLN A 50 12.29 -21.88 0.15
N TYR A 51 11.53 -20.78 0.01
CA TYR A 51 10.63 -20.31 1.07
C TYR A 51 9.17 -20.10 0.63
N PHE A 52 8.92 -19.74 -0.64
CA PHE A 52 7.59 -19.33 -1.14
C PHE A 52 7.26 -20.01 -2.48
N PRO A 53 7.11 -21.35 -2.50
CA PRO A 53 7.01 -22.11 -3.74
C PRO A 53 5.73 -21.81 -4.54
N ASP A 54 4.66 -21.35 -3.89
CA ASP A 54 3.42 -20.90 -4.53
C ASP A 54 3.64 -19.70 -5.46
N ARG A 55 4.56 -18.79 -5.11
CA ARG A 55 4.92 -17.60 -5.90
C ARG A 55 5.65 -17.91 -7.20
N LEU A 56 6.09 -19.15 -7.41
CA LEU A 56 6.62 -19.59 -8.72
C LEU A 56 5.53 -19.72 -9.80
N THR A 57 4.26 -19.65 -9.41
CA THR A 57 3.11 -19.65 -10.34
C THR A 57 2.73 -18.24 -10.81
N ASP A 58 3.30 -17.20 -10.20
CA ASP A 58 3.08 -15.81 -10.60
C ASP A 58 3.59 -15.54 -12.02
N GLN A 59 3.10 -14.47 -12.64
CA GLN A 59 3.56 -14.01 -13.96
C GLN A 59 4.90 -13.25 -13.89
N TYR A 60 5.85 -13.74 -13.08
CA TYR A 60 7.12 -13.06 -12.78
C TYR A 60 8.10 -12.91 -13.96
N LYS A 61 7.74 -13.46 -15.12
CA LYS A 61 8.50 -13.36 -16.37
C LYS A 61 8.01 -12.22 -17.25
N GLU A 62 6.90 -11.57 -16.91
CA GLU A 62 6.38 -10.42 -17.63
C GLU A 62 7.22 -9.17 -17.36
N ASP A 63 7.30 -8.31 -18.36
CA ASP A 63 8.02 -7.03 -18.26
C ASP A 63 7.37 -6.16 -17.18
N GLY A 64 8.20 -5.59 -16.31
CA GLY A 64 7.77 -4.72 -15.21
C GLY A 64 7.41 -5.43 -13.92
N TYR A 65 7.42 -6.77 -13.85
CA TYR A 65 7.13 -7.48 -12.60
C TYR A 65 8.05 -7.08 -11.42
N PHE A 66 9.32 -6.76 -11.73
CA PHE A 66 10.34 -6.37 -10.75
C PHE A 66 10.50 -4.85 -10.61
N ASP A 67 9.54 -4.05 -11.07
CA ASP A 67 9.54 -2.59 -10.95
C ASP A 67 9.09 -2.14 -9.55
N PHE A 68 9.76 -2.69 -8.53
CA PHE A 68 9.57 -2.34 -7.13
C PHE A 68 10.90 -2.15 -6.41
N HIS A 69 10.89 -1.38 -5.32
CA HIS A 69 12.07 -1.21 -4.47
C HIS A 69 12.28 -2.40 -3.53
N ALA A 70 11.19 -2.91 -2.97
CA ALA A 70 11.15 -4.12 -2.17
C ALA A 70 9.78 -4.80 -2.37
N SER A 71 9.66 -6.04 -1.92
CA SER A 71 8.38 -6.74 -1.92
C SER A 71 8.31 -7.73 -0.76
N ALA A 72 7.21 -7.66 -0.02
CA ALA A 72 6.86 -8.55 1.08
C ALA A 72 6.31 -9.91 0.61
N PHE A 73 6.71 -10.95 1.33
CA PHE A 73 6.30 -12.34 1.14
C PHE A 73 5.84 -12.89 2.49
N VAL A 74 4.64 -13.45 2.53
CA VAL A 74 4.05 -13.99 3.76
C VAL A 74 4.02 -15.51 3.64
N GLY A 75 4.64 -16.18 4.61
CA GLY A 75 4.70 -17.64 4.62
C GLY A 75 3.35 -18.28 4.95
N GLU A 76 3.11 -19.49 4.45
CA GLU A 76 1.93 -20.28 4.79
C GLU A 76 2.21 -21.34 5.86
N GLY A 77 1.37 -21.38 6.89
CA GLY A 77 1.33 -22.44 7.89
C GLY A 77 2.06 -22.13 9.20
N GLU A 78 1.89 -23.02 10.19
CA GLU A 78 2.56 -22.88 11.48
C GLU A 78 4.08 -23.06 11.29
N ASN A 79 4.86 -22.06 11.72
CA ASN A 79 6.32 -21.96 11.60
C ASN A 79 6.88 -21.60 10.22
N SER A 80 6.06 -21.05 9.31
CA SER A 80 6.59 -20.45 8.09
C SER A 80 7.31 -19.13 8.38
N VAL A 81 8.37 -18.87 7.62
CA VAL A 81 9.07 -17.58 7.63
C VAL A 81 8.36 -16.59 6.70
N ASP A 82 8.42 -15.31 7.06
CA ASP A 82 8.09 -14.22 6.14
C ASP A 82 9.36 -13.72 5.46
N GLY A 83 9.22 -12.96 4.39
CA GLY A 83 10.35 -12.57 3.58
C GLY A 83 10.22 -11.21 2.93
N ILE A 84 11.36 -10.60 2.66
CA ILE A 84 11.48 -9.37 1.87
C ILE A 84 12.47 -9.61 0.75
N LEU A 85 12.06 -9.28 -0.48
CA LEU A 85 12.92 -9.26 -1.65
C LEU A 85 13.26 -7.81 -1.99
N LEU A 86 14.52 -7.40 -1.82
CA LEU A 86 14.98 -6.02 -1.90
C LEU A 86 15.82 -5.77 -3.16
N ARG A 87 15.46 -4.76 -3.95
CA ARG A 87 16.27 -4.28 -5.08
C ARG A 87 17.40 -3.39 -4.57
N THR A 88 18.62 -3.55 -5.09
CA THR A 88 19.84 -2.90 -4.54
C THR A 88 20.64 -2.05 -5.52
N ASP A 89 20.28 -2.07 -6.80
CA ASP A 89 20.87 -1.23 -7.85
C ASP A 89 20.18 0.13 -8.01
N VAL A 90 19.24 0.46 -7.11
CA VAL A 90 18.57 1.76 -7.03
C VAL A 90 19.18 2.55 -5.87
N GLU A 91 19.68 3.75 -6.16
CA GLU A 91 20.24 4.65 -5.16
C GLU A 91 19.15 5.16 -4.21
N ARG A 92 19.42 5.13 -2.90
CA ARG A 92 18.52 5.61 -1.86
C ARG A 92 19.30 6.02 -0.62
N SER A 93 18.73 6.96 0.14
CA SER A 93 19.26 7.31 1.45
C SER A 93 19.00 6.20 2.47
N PRO A 94 19.76 6.13 3.59
CA PRO A 94 19.46 5.21 4.68
C PRO A 94 18.05 5.39 5.26
N ALA A 95 17.56 6.64 5.37
CA ALA A 95 16.21 6.92 5.86
C ALA A 95 15.14 6.37 4.89
N THR A 96 15.35 6.56 3.58
CA THR A 96 14.45 6.00 2.55
C THR A 96 14.44 4.47 2.59
N LEU A 97 15.59 3.83 2.74
CA LEU A 97 15.66 2.37 2.89
C LEU A 97 14.90 1.92 4.14
N TYR A 98 15.12 2.57 5.28
CA TYR A 98 14.44 2.24 6.54
C TYR A 98 12.92 2.34 6.40
N HIS A 99 12.43 3.41 5.77
CA HIS A 99 11.00 3.59 5.47
C HIS A 99 10.44 2.48 4.59
N ILE A 100 11.13 2.13 3.50
CA ILE A 100 10.73 1.02 2.61
C ILE A 100 10.62 -0.29 3.40
N LEU A 101 11.57 -0.58 4.29
CA LEU A 101 11.53 -1.82 5.08
C LEU A 101 10.39 -1.81 6.10
N LEU A 102 10.07 -0.66 6.71
CA LEU A 102 8.88 -0.53 7.55
C LEU A 102 7.60 -0.78 6.77
N HIS A 103 7.50 -0.25 5.54
CA HIS A 103 6.36 -0.46 4.65
C HIS A 103 6.17 -1.95 4.32
N GLU A 104 7.23 -2.66 3.91
CA GLU A 104 7.12 -4.10 3.61
C GLU A 104 6.78 -4.94 4.84
N LEU A 105 7.34 -4.62 6.00
CA LEU A 105 6.98 -5.28 7.25
C LEU A 105 5.52 -5.00 7.65
N ALA A 106 5.01 -3.80 7.35
CA ALA A 106 3.61 -3.47 7.56
C ALA A 106 2.68 -4.30 6.67
N HIS A 107 3.05 -4.59 5.41
CA HIS A 107 2.31 -5.54 4.59
C HIS A 107 2.22 -6.94 5.22
N ILE A 108 3.35 -7.45 5.73
CA ILE A 108 3.40 -8.75 6.40
C ILE A 108 2.50 -8.74 7.64
N PHE A 109 2.63 -7.71 8.47
CA PHE A 109 1.81 -7.53 9.66
C PHE A 109 0.32 -7.49 9.33
N CYS A 110 -0.09 -6.67 8.36
CA CYS A 110 -1.48 -6.58 7.94
C CYS A 110 -2.01 -7.92 7.46
N THR A 111 -1.30 -8.59 6.55
CA THR A 111 -1.71 -9.90 6.01
C THR A 111 -1.93 -10.95 7.12
N ARG A 112 -1.11 -10.94 8.18
CA ARG A 112 -1.26 -11.86 9.33
C ARG A 112 -2.38 -11.48 10.31
N ASN A 113 -2.90 -10.27 10.23
CA ASN A 113 -3.92 -9.74 11.16
C ASN A 113 -5.25 -9.42 10.46
N GLU A 114 -5.34 -9.65 9.16
CA GLU A 114 -6.59 -9.65 8.41
C GLU A 114 -7.39 -10.93 8.70
N LEU A 115 -8.72 -10.85 8.64
CA LEU A 115 -9.64 -11.99 8.71
C LEU A 115 -9.40 -13.01 9.84
N GLY A 116 -8.91 -12.56 11.00
CA GLY A 116 -8.59 -13.47 12.11
C GLY A 116 -7.37 -14.37 11.87
N GLY A 117 -6.43 -13.92 11.04
CA GLY A 117 -5.21 -14.65 10.65
C GLY A 117 -5.30 -15.39 9.33
N ASP A 118 -6.41 -15.23 8.59
CA ASP A 118 -6.60 -15.78 7.25
C ASP A 118 -6.17 -14.75 6.18
N ASN A 119 -5.81 -15.22 4.98
CA ASN A 119 -5.30 -14.35 3.92
C ASN A 119 -6.46 -13.82 3.04
N PHE A 120 -6.74 -12.51 3.14
CA PHE A 120 -7.85 -11.89 2.39
C PHE A 120 -7.71 -12.09 0.88
N TYR A 121 -6.50 -11.86 0.34
CA TYR A 121 -6.22 -12.02 -1.08
C TYR A 121 -6.55 -13.42 -1.59
N LYS A 122 -6.04 -14.46 -0.91
CA LYS A 122 -6.28 -15.85 -1.28
C LYS A 122 -7.76 -16.23 -1.19
N ARG A 123 -8.48 -15.66 -0.23
CA ARG A 123 -9.90 -15.97 0.00
C ARG A 123 -10.86 -15.26 -0.95
N TYR A 124 -10.60 -14.01 -1.29
CA TYR A 124 -11.58 -13.15 -1.99
C TYR A 124 -11.08 -12.58 -3.32
N CYS A 125 -9.77 -12.37 -3.50
CA CYS A 125 -9.22 -11.87 -4.77
C CYS A 125 -8.92 -12.99 -5.76
N MET A 126 -8.78 -14.24 -5.29
CA MET A 126 -8.63 -15.44 -6.12
C MET A 126 -9.94 -16.25 -6.24
N ASP A 127 -11.09 -15.69 -5.83
CA ASP A 127 -12.38 -16.38 -5.85
C ASP A 127 -12.97 -16.38 -7.28
N ASP A 128 -12.88 -17.54 -7.95
CA ASP A 128 -13.36 -17.74 -9.32
C ASP A 128 -14.89 -17.84 -9.45
N THR A 129 -15.62 -17.75 -8.34
CA THR A 129 -17.09 -17.79 -8.31
C THR A 129 -17.74 -16.41 -8.38
N LEU A 130 -16.96 -15.34 -8.25
CA LEU A 130 -17.45 -13.96 -8.31
C LEU A 130 -17.86 -13.55 -9.73
N SER A 131 -18.83 -12.63 -9.82
CA SER A 131 -19.08 -11.89 -11.06
C SER A 131 -17.86 -11.04 -11.43
N SER A 132 -17.66 -10.76 -12.72
CA SER A 132 -16.52 -9.93 -13.15
C SER A 132 -16.54 -8.53 -12.54
N GLU A 133 -17.73 -7.96 -12.29
CA GLU A 133 -17.89 -6.68 -11.63
C GLU A 133 -17.50 -6.73 -10.15
N GLU A 134 -17.95 -7.75 -9.41
CA GLU A 134 -17.56 -7.94 -8.01
C GLU A 134 -16.08 -8.24 -7.85
N ASP A 135 -15.52 -9.11 -8.71
CA ASP A 135 -14.10 -9.44 -8.74
C ASP A 135 -13.25 -8.18 -8.96
N GLY A 136 -13.61 -7.36 -9.94
CA GLY A 136 -12.94 -6.09 -10.22
C GLY A 136 -13.00 -5.12 -9.04
N ALA A 137 -14.14 -5.02 -8.35
CA ALA A 137 -14.28 -4.17 -7.18
C ALA A 137 -13.46 -4.70 -5.99
N ILE A 138 -13.52 -6.00 -5.68
CA ILE A 138 -12.75 -6.59 -4.58
C ILE A 138 -11.24 -6.41 -4.80
N ASN A 139 -10.74 -6.75 -5.99
CA ASN A 139 -9.32 -6.60 -6.32
C ASN A 139 -8.87 -5.13 -6.26
N ALA A 140 -9.69 -4.20 -6.76
CA ALA A 140 -9.36 -2.78 -6.71
C ALA A 140 -9.37 -2.23 -5.28
N GLY A 141 -10.40 -2.54 -4.49
CA GLY A 141 -10.53 -2.10 -3.11
C GLY A 141 -9.42 -2.65 -2.22
N TYR A 142 -9.08 -3.93 -2.38
CA TYR A 142 -8.02 -4.55 -1.61
C TYR A 142 -6.66 -3.95 -1.96
N ALA A 143 -6.37 -3.73 -3.25
CA ALA A 143 -5.15 -3.08 -3.69
C ALA A 143 -5.01 -1.64 -3.16
N VAL A 144 -6.09 -0.84 -3.16
CA VAL A 144 -6.05 0.50 -2.55
C VAL A 144 -5.78 0.40 -1.04
N TRP A 145 -6.53 -0.46 -0.35
CA TRP A 145 -6.42 -0.60 1.11
C TRP A 145 -5.03 -1.07 1.56
N ARG A 146 -4.49 -2.14 0.97
CA ARG A 146 -3.23 -2.75 1.42
C ARG A 146 -2.04 -1.79 1.35
N GLU A 147 -1.99 -0.95 0.32
CA GLU A 147 -0.92 0.04 0.14
C GLU A 147 -1.13 1.22 1.10
N LEU A 148 -2.39 1.66 1.27
CA LEU A 148 -2.73 2.73 2.21
C LEU A 148 -2.38 2.35 3.65
N ILE A 149 -2.82 1.18 4.12
CA ILE A 149 -2.62 0.80 5.52
C ILE A 149 -1.14 0.51 5.82
N ALA A 150 -0.40 -0.07 4.87
CA ALA A 150 1.03 -0.29 5.03
C ALA A 150 1.79 1.04 5.13
N GLU A 151 1.47 1.98 4.25
CA GLU A 151 2.10 3.31 4.26
C GLU A 151 1.73 4.13 5.50
N LEU A 152 0.48 4.07 5.96
CA LEU A 152 0.08 4.71 7.23
C LEU A 152 0.87 4.17 8.40
N ILE A 153 1.03 2.84 8.49
CA ILE A 153 1.82 2.21 9.55
C ILE A 153 3.28 2.67 9.43
N ALA A 154 3.88 2.59 8.24
CA ALA A 154 5.26 2.99 8.02
C ALA A 154 5.49 4.46 8.41
N SER A 155 4.65 5.37 7.90
CA SER A 155 4.70 6.81 8.17
C SER A 155 4.51 7.16 9.65
N GLU A 156 3.63 6.46 10.37
CA GLU A 156 3.45 6.70 11.80
C GLU A 156 4.62 6.16 12.65
N LYS A 157 5.31 5.12 12.19
CA LYS A 157 6.39 4.47 12.96
C LYS A 157 7.77 4.98 12.59
N ASP A 158 7.90 5.67 11.45
CA ASP A 158 9.12 6.29 11.00
C ASP A 158 9.30 7.69 11.62
N ASP A 159 10.23 7.80 12.57
CA ASP A 159 10.56 9.08 13.21
C ASP A 159 11.24 10.09 12.26
N ASN A 160 11.57 9.68 11.02
CA ASN A 160 12.09 10.57 9.98
C ASN A 160 10.98 11.30 9.20
N CYS A 161 9.70 10.91 9.37
CA CYS A 161 8.59 11.54 8.66
C CYS A 161 8.25 12.92 9.23
N ALA A 162 8.16 13.91 8.34
CA ALA A 162 7.81 15.28 8.71
C ALA A 162 6.28 15.45 8.82
N PHE A 163 5.83 16.06 9.92
CA PHE A 163 4.42 16.38 10.12
C PHE A 163 4.04 17.72 9.46
N LEU A 164 3.58 17.61 8.21
CA LEU A 164 3.31 18.74 7.32
C LEU A 164 1.81 19.00 7.15
N SER A 165 1.45 20.23 6.74
CA SER A 165 0.08 20.53 6.30
C SER A 165 -0.14 20.07 4.86
N LEU A 166 -1.40 19.97 4.44
CA LEU A 166 -1.71 19.73 3.02
C LEU A 166 -1.23 20.85 2.09
N GLU A 167 -1.14 22.10 2.58
CA GLU A 167 -0.56 23.21 1.84
C GLU A 167 0.93 22.94 1.53
N ASP A 168 1.68 22.45 2.51
CA ASP A 168 3.10 22.10 2.35
C ASP A 168 3.30 20.85 1.47
N LYS A 169 2.24 20.05 1.26
CA LYS A 169 2.23 18.81 0.47
C LYS A 169 1.68 19.00 -0.96
N GLU A 170 1.46 20.22 -1.42
CA GLU A 170 0.79 20.48 -2.70
C GLU A 170 1.48 19.80 -3.90
N ASP A 171 2.83 19.78 -3.92
CA ASP A 171 3.60 19.11 -4.98
C ASP A 171 3.38 17.60 -5.03
N ILE A 172 3.34 16.93 -3.87
CA ILE A 172 3.15 15.49 -3.80
C ILE A 172 1.70 15.10 -4.11
N LEU A 173 0.72 15.91 -3.70
CA LEU A 173 -0.67 15.73 -4.10
C LEU A 173 -0.84 15.87 -5.62
N ARG A 174 -0.21 16.87 -6.24
CA ARG A 174 -0.21 17.02 -7.70
C ARG A 174 0.43 15.84 -8.42
N TYR A 175 1.53 15.32 -7.88
CA TYR A 175 2.19 14.13 -8.44
C TYR A 175 1.23 12.93 -8.46
N TYR A 176 0.61 12.60 -7.33
CA TYR A 176 -0.32 11.47 -7.28
C TYR A 176 -1.61 11.72 -8.07
N MET A 177 -2.08 12.96 -8.18
CA MET A 177 -3.18 13.26 -9.10
C MET A 177 -2.83 12.97 -10.57
N LYS A 178 -1.57 13.19 -10.98
CA LYS A 178 -1.10 12.78 -12.31
C LYS A 178 -0.99 11.27 -12.46
N GLU A 179 -0.49 10.57 -11.44
CA GLU A 179 -0.47 9.10 -11.43
C GLU A 179 -1.88 8.50 -11.49
N LEU A 180 -2.87 9.16 -10.89
CA LEU A 180 -4.28 8.77 -11.01
C LEU A 180 -4.82 8.89 -12.45
N GLU A 181 -4.28 9.80 -13.26
CA GLU A 181 -4.70 9.99 -14.66
C GLU A 181 -4.02 8.99 -15.61
N ASP A 182 -2.70 8.83 -15.48
CA ASP A 182 -1.84 8.20 -16.49
C ASP A 182 -0.91 7.09 -15.97
N GLY A 183 -0.91 6.80 -14.67
CA GLY A 183 0.02 5.87 -14.02
C GLY A 183 -0.68 4.79 -13.18
N ASP A 184 -0.07 4.43 -12.03
CA ASP A 184 -0.69 3.49 -11.09
C ASP A 184 -1.78 4.18 -10.29
N ARG A 185 -3.00 4.09 -10.82
CA ARG A 185 -4.20 4.72 -10.27
C ARG A 185 -4.54 4.23 -8.86
N LYS A 186 -4.27 2.96 -8.53
CA LYS A 186 -4.63 2.41 -7.21
C LYS A 186 -3.67 2.94 -6.17
N LEU A 187 -2.37 2.84 -6.45
CA LEU A 187 -1.32 3.40 -5.61
C LEU A 187 -1.52 4.91 -5.42
N ALA A 188 -1.85 5.65 -6.48
CA ALA A 188 -2.12 7.08 -6.41
C ALA A 188 -3.21 7.43 -5.38
N VAL A 189 -4.34 6.71 -5.38
CA VAL A 189 -5.42 6.92 -4.41
C VAL A 189 -4.96 6.57 -2.99
N SER A 190 -4.24 5.46 -2.82
CA SER A 190 -3.66 5.07 -1.52
C SER A 190 -2.76 6.16 -0.97
N MET A 191 -1.85 6.70 -1.80
CA MET A 191 -0.91 7.71 -1.36
C MET A 191 -1.58 9.05 -1.09
N LEU A 192 -2.55 9.48 -1.92
CA LEU A 192 -3.36 10.68 -1.63
C LEU A 192 -4.03 10.61 -0.25
N PHE A 193 -4.59 9.45 0.09
CA PHE A 193 -5.21 9.26 1.41
C PHE A 193 -4.19 9.16 2.53
N CYS A 194 -3.03 8.55 2.32
CA CYS A 194 -1.95 8.58 3.29
C CYS A 194 -1.53 10.03 3.57
N GLU A 195 -1.31 10.83 2.52
CA GLU A 195 -0.90 12.23 2.66
C GLU A 195 -1.93 13.06 3.45
N ALA A 196 -3.21 12.82 3.21
CA ALA A 196 -4.31 13.44 3.96
C ALA A 196 -4.32 13.03 5.43
N LEU A 197 -4.25 11.74 5.73
CA LEU A 197 -4.38 11.22 7.09
C LEU A 197 -3.15 11.52 7.96
N THR A 198 -1.97 11.62 7.34
CA THR A 198 -0.70 12.00 8.02
C THR A 198 -0.44 13.50 8.04
N SER A 199 -1.37 14.31 7.50
CA SER A 199 -1.28 15.78 7.54
C SER A 199 -1.84 16.37 8.85
N ARG A 200 -1.56 17.65 9.09
CA ARG A 200 -2.21 18.45 10.15
C ARG A 200 -3.74 18.46 10.02
N GLU A 201 -4.26 18.45 8.80
CA GLU A 201 -5.70 18.43 8.54
C GLU A 201 -6.36 17.11 8.97
N GLY A 202 -5.58 16.02 8.95
CA GLY A 202 -5.96 14.67 9.37
C GLY A 202 -6.04 14.45 10.87
N GLU A 203 -5.55 15.38 11.70
CA GLU A 203 -5.58 15.24 13.15
C GLU A 203 -7.00 14.95 13.69
N PRO A 204 -7.16 14.11 14.71
CA PRO A 204 -8.48 13.79 15.25
C PRO A 204 -9.28 15.05 15.66
N ALA A 205 -10.46 15.23 15.07
CA ALA A 205 -11.44 16.23 15.51
C ALA A 205 -12.63 15.55 16.21
N PRO A 206 -13.43 16.30 17.02
CA PRO A 206 -14.59 15.73 17.72
C PRO A 206 -15.63 15.10 16.79
N THR A 207 -15.76 15.63 15.57
CA THR A 207 -16.67 15.10 14.56
C THR A 207 -15.98 14.95 13.21
N TRP A 208 -16.42 13.99 12.40
CA TRP A 208 -15.98 13.88 11.02
C TRP A 208 -16.27 15.16 10.22
N GLY A 209 -17.40 15.82 10.48
CA GLY A 209 -17.76 17.07 9.80
C GLY A 209 -16.74 18.19 9.98
N ASP A 210 -16.05 18.23 11.12
CA ASP A 210 -14.98 19.21 11.36
C ASP A 210 -13.69 18.85 10.61
N THR A 211 -13.32 17.56 10.62
CA THR A 211 -12.18 17.05 9.82
C THR A 211 -12.42 17.27 8.32
N LYS A 212 -13.61 16.91 7.82
CA LYS A 212 -14.05 17.07 6.43
C LYS A 212 -13.85 18.51 5.93
N LYS A 213 -14.31 19.51 6.69
CA LYS A 213 -14.15 20.93 6.34
C LYS A 213 -12.70 21.40 6.22
N ARG A 214 -11.75 20.70 6.85
CA ARG A 214 -10.33 21.01 6.70
C ARG A 214 -9.79 20.48 5.38
N PHE A 215 -10.20 19.28 5.00
CA PHE A 215 -9.81 18.66 3.73
C PHE A 215 -10.43 19.36 2.51
N GLU A 216 -11.71 19.71 2.55
CA GLU A 216 -12.45 20.33 1.42
C GLU A 216 -11.88 21.66 0.92
N LYS A 217 -10.85 22.21 1.58
CA LYS A 217 -10.12 23.41 1.14
C LYS A 217 -9.01 23.11 0.12
N TYR A 218 -8.64 21.85 -0.05
CA TYR A 218 -7.47 21.43 -0.81
C TYR A 218 -7.87 20.42 -1.88
N ALA A 219 -7.36 20.58 -3.09
CA ALA A 219 -7.48 19.56 -4.12
C ALA A 219 -6.63 18.31 -3.74
N PRO A 220 -7.11 17.09 -4.04
CA PRO A 220 -8.37 16.76 -4.71
C PRO A 220 -9.58 16.59 -3.79
N PHE A 221 -9.44 16.91 -2.50
CA PHE A 221 -10.47 16.69 -1.48
C PHE A 221 -11.61 17.72 -1.52
N ASP A 222 -11.57 18.69 -2.43
CA ASP A 222 -12.71 19.54 -2.78
C ASP A 222 -13.76 18.80 -3.64
N GLU A 223 -13.40 17.66 -4.23
CA GLU A 223 -14.31 16.81 -5.00
C GLU A 223 -15.05 15.80 -4.07
N PRO A 224 -16.39 15.70 -4.13
CA PRO A 224 -17.18 14.88 -3.20
C PRO A 224 -16.76 13.41 -3.10
N LEU A 225 -16.38 12.76 -4.20
CA LEU A 225 -16.00 11.35 -4.19
C LEU A 225 -14.71 11.06 -3.42
N PHE A 226 -13.73 11.97 -3.48
CA PHE A 226 -12.51 11.80 -2.68
C PHE A 226 -12.84 11.88 -1.20
N ILE A 227 -13.75 12.77 -0.80
CA ILE A 227 -14.20 12.87 0.59
C ILE A 227 -15.02 11.65 1.01
N ASP A 228 -15.90 11.13 0.16
CA ASP A 228 -16.71 9.96 0.49
C ASP A 228 -15.83 8.71 0.68
N LEU A 229 -14.83 8.52 -0.19
CA LEU A 229 -13.81 7.47 -0.04
C LEU A 229 -12.97 7.65 1.24
N LEU A 230 -12.48 8.87 1.49
CA LEU A 230 -11.68 9.18 2.68
C LEU A 230 -12.50 8.98 3.95
N GLU A 231 -13.79 9.32 3.94
CA GLU A 231 -14.70 9.08 5.05
C GLU A 231 -14.85 7.58 5.34
N LEU A 232 -15.01 6.76 4.30
CA LEU A 232 -15.08 5.30 4.45
C LEU A 232 -13.82 4.74 5.12
N VAL A 233 -12.64 5.18 4.66
CA VAL A 233 -11.34 4.84 5.26
C VAL A 233 -11.26 5.28 6.72
N VAL A 234 -11.61 6.53 7.03
CA VAL A 234 -11.53 7.06 8.41
C VAL A 234 -12.47 6.31 9.35
N ARG A 235 -13.69 5.98 8.90
CA ARG A 235 -14.62 5.16 9.66
C ARG A 235 -14.05 3.76 9.91
N LYS A 236 -13.37 3.18 8.92
CA LYS A 236 -12.70 1.88 9.07
C LYS A 236 -11.61 1.94 10.13
N LEU A 237 -10.66 2.87 9.99
CA LEU A 237 -9.54 3.04 10.91
C LEU A 237 -10.00 3.26 12.37
N LYS A 238 -11.10 4.01 12.57
CA LYS A 238 -11.71 4.23 13.90
C LYS A 238 -12.39 2.99 14.48
N LYS A 239 -12.93 2.11 13.63
CA LYS A 239 -13.62 0.89 14.07
C LYS A 239 -12.59 -0.19 14.38
N ASN A 240 -11.86 -0.63 13.36
CA ASN A 240 -10.82 -1.66 13.44
C ASN A 240 -9.67 -1.22 12.51
N PHE A 241 -8.48 -1.03 13.07
CA PHE A 241 -7.34 -0.47 12.35
C PHE A 241 -6.89 -1.37 11.18
N VAL A 242 -6.65 -2.66 11.45
CA VAL A 242 -6.12 -3.63 10.45
C VAL A 242 -7.17 -4.60 9.94
N GLU A 243 -7.96 -5.18 10.83
CA GLU A 243 -8.91 -6.25 10.48
C GLU A 243 -9.94 -5.74 9.47
N ILE A 244 -9.98 -6.33 8.28
CA ILE A 244 -10.93 -6.03 7.19
C ILE A 244 -11.99 -7.11 7.03
N ASP A 245 -13.09 -6.76 6.36
CA ASP A 245 -14.14 -7.68 5.93
C ASP A 245 -14.44 -7.45 4.44
N ARG A 246 -15.12 -8.42 3.81
CA ARG A 246 -15.45 -8.37 2.37
C ARG A 246 -16.28 -7.13 2.02
N ASP A 247 -17.24 -6.76 2.87
CA ASP A 247 -18.18 -5.68 2.58
C ASP A 247 -17.47 -4.33 2.52
N PHE A 248 -16.56 -4.06 3.47
CA PHE A 248 -15.72 -2.87 3.45
C PHE A 248 -14.87 -2.77 2.18
N ILE A 249 -14.19 -3.86 1.81
CA ILE A 249 -13.31 -3.88 0.64
C ILE A 249 -14.11 -3.73 -0.67
N LEU A 250 -15.28 -4.36 -0.74
CA LEU A 250 -16.19 -4.23 -1.88
C LEU A 250 -16.69 -2.79 -2.04
N GLU A 251 -17.09 -2.14 -0.94
CA GLU A 251 -17.54 -0.75 -0.94
C GLU A 251 -16.42 0.20 -1.36
N LEU A 252 -15.22 0.04 -0.80
CA LEU A 252 -14.03 0.82 -1.14
C LEU A 252 -13.69 0.68 -2.64
N GLY A 253 -13.67 -0.55 -3.13
CA GLY A 253 -13.41 -0.85 -4.53
C GLY A 253 -14.45 -0.29 -5.48
N SER A 254 -15.74 -0.38 -5.12
CA SER A 254 -16.83 0.18 -5.92
C SER A 254 -16.75 1.70 -6.04
N LEU A 255 -16.46 2.39 -4.93
CA LEU A 255 -16.25 3.84 -4.93
C LEU A 255 -15.00 4.24 -5.71
N TYR A 256 -13.91 3.49 -5.59
CA TYR A 256 -12.70 3.70 -6.40
C TYR A 256 -13.00 3.54 -7.90
N LEU A 257 -13.72 2.49 -8.31
CA LEU A 257 -14.09 2.29 -9.71
C LEU A 257 -14.97 3.43 -10.24
N PHE A 258 -15.86 3.96 -9.40
CA PHE A 258 -16.65 5.12 -9.75
C PHE A 258 -15.79 6.37 -9.93
N LEU A 259 -14.81 6.60 -9.04
CA LEU A 259 -13.86 7.71 -9.13
C LEU A 259 -13.08 7.68 -10.46
N VAL A 260 -12.46 6.54 -10.79
CA VAL A 260 -11.66 6.44 -12.03
C VAL A 260 -12.53 6.54 -13.28
N THR A 261 -13.75 5.99 -13.25
CA THR A 261 -14.70 6.12 -14.36
C THR A 261 -15.09 7.58 -14.59
N GLN A 262 -15.34 8.35 -13.51
CA GLN A 262 -15.62 9.77 -13.63
C GLN A 262 -14.42 10.55 -14.19
N SER A 263 -13.20 10.21 -13.76
CA SER A 263 -11.97 10.82 -14.27
C SER A 263 -11.82 10.57 -15.78
N ASP A 264 -12.02 9.33 -16.23
CA ASP A 264 -11.93 8.96 -17.64
C ASP A 264 -13.00 9.69 -18.48
N VAL A 265 -14.23 9.82 -17.98
CA VAL A 265 -15.30 10.60 -18.65
C VAL A 265 -14.93 12.08 -18.76
N LYS A 266 -14.42 12.70 -17.70
CA LYS A 266 -13.96 14.10 -17.71
C LYS A 266 -12.84 14.29 -18.74
N LYS A 267 -11.87 13.36 -18.80
CA LYS A 267 -10.76 13.39 -19.76
C LYS A 267 -11.25 13.29 -21.20
N LEU A 268 -12.17 12.37 -21.49
CA LEU A 268 -12.77 12.22 -22.82
C LEU A 268 -13.55 13.47 -23.25
N GLN A 269 -14.34 14.07 -22.34
CA GLN A 269 -15.06 15.30 -22.62
C GLN A 269 -14.12 16.46 -22.97
N LYS A 270 -12.99 16.57 -22.27
CA LYS A 270 -11.96 17.58 -22.55
C LYS A 270 -11.38 17.40 -23.96
N VAL A 271 -10.97 16.18 -24.31
CA VAL A 271 -10.45 15.87 -25.66
C VAL A 271 -11.47 16.25 -26.74
N LEU A 272 -12.74 15.85 -26.57
CA LEU A 272 -13.80 16.17 -27.54
C LEU A 272 -14.07 17.68 -27.66
N SER A 273 -13.84 18.46 -26.60
CA SER A 273 -14.01 19.91 -26.62
C SER A 273 -12.84 20.68 -27.25
N GLU A 274 -11.63 20.08 -27.26
CA GLU A 274 -10.41 20.68 -27.83
C GLU A 274 -10.28 20.39 -29.34
N GLU A 275 -11.03 19.40 -29.86
CA GLU A 275 -11.10 19.07 -31.29
C GLU A 275 -12.11 19.93 -32.09
N HIS A 276 -12.75 20.92 -31.45
CA HIS A 276 -13.71 21.86 -32.07
C HIS A 276 -13.33 23.33 -31.82
#